data_AF-A0A7V2GCS7-F1
#
_entry.id   AF-A0A7V2GCS7-F1
#
_cell.length_a   1.000
_cell.length_b   1.000
_cell.length_c   1.000
_cell.angle_alpha   90.00
_cell.angle_beta   90.00
_cell.angle_gamma   90.00
#
_symmetry.space_group_name_H-M   'P 1'
#
loop_
_entity.id
_entity.type
_entity.pdbx_description
1 polymer ?
#
loop_
_entity_poly.entity_id
_entity_poly.type
_entity_poly.pdbx_seq_one_letter_code
_entity_poly.pdbx_strand_id
1 'polypeptide(L)'
;MRSRQERFHIFLLVIAFFCVIALVTPSMGAAAITLDKVSVFCAYYKLSGDFMNDQDVEDLCVALGKPTFSHYKPSELFTKRTLLETRNTLLETMELIDETSTFKWNTTYTFTGRRQKPHLDYDNILPHPTPFIAAKISLKGQTDINTRLAQAIDALQLEKSTIVTISVYLKPQHVYNRFEERNIGRHNVFFPHRRIVFHPVKIAVTLEDNIRKLPPSDNTQQ
;
A
#
# COMPACT_ATOMS: atom_id res chain seq x y z
N MET A 1 18.21 14.53 -56.85
CA MET A 1 19.26 14.52 -55.82
C MET A 1 18.88 15.43 -54.65
N ARG A 2 17.83 15.09 -53.87
CA ARG A 2 17.54 15.78 -52.60
C ARG A 2 18.58 15.34 -51.57
N SER A 3 19.27 16.34 -51.01
CA SER A 3 20.62 16.23 -50.48
C SER A 3 20.66 15.37 -49.20
N ARG A 4 21.78 14.67 -49.01
CA ARG A 4 22.12 13.95 -47.76
C ARG A 4 21.92 14.80 -46.49
N GLN A 5 21.93 16.12 -46.63
CA GLN A 5 21.80 17.10 -45.57
C GLN A 5 20.37 17.14 -44.98
N GLU A 6 19.32 17.04 -45.81
CA GLU A 6 17.93 16.99 -45.31
C GLU A 6 17.68 15.72 -44.48
N ARG A 7 18.27 14.59 -44.89
CA ARG A 7 18.15 13.32 -44.15
C ARG A 7 18.84 13.38 -42.80
N PHE A 8 19.94 14.13 -42.69
CA PHE A 8 20.68 14.30 -41.45
C PHE A 8 19.90 15.15 -40.44
N HIS A 9 19.27 16.24 -40.89
CA HIS A 9 18.45 17.09 -40.03
C HIS A 9 17.18 16.39 -39.53
N ILE A 10 16.53 15.58 -40.38
CA ILE A 10 15.38 14.76 -39.94
C ILE A 10 15.81 13.74 -38.90
N PHE A 11 16.96 13.08 -39.09
CA PHE A 11 17.48 12.11 -38.12
C PHE A 11 17.82 12.76 -36.77
N LEU A 12 18.41 13.95 -36.78
CA LEU A 12 18.74 14.73 -35.58
C LEU A 12 17.47 15.20 -34.84
N LEU A 13 16.42 15.59 -35.58
CA LEU A 13 15.12 15.95 -35.01
C LEU A 13 14.42 14.74 -34.38
N VAL A 14 14.49 13.57 -35.00
CA VAL A 14 13.92 12.33 -34.45
C VAL A 14 14.65 11.92 -33.17
N ILE A 15 15.98 11.99 -33.13
CA ILE A 15 16.75 11.72 -31.90
C ILE A 15 16.41 12.72 -30.80
N ALA A 16 16.37 14.02 -31.12
CA ALA A 16 16.01 15.04 -30.14
C ALA A 16 14.58 14.84 -29.61
N PHE A 17 13.63 14.45 -30.47
CA PHE A 17 12.26 14.13 -30.08
C PHE A 17 12.20 12.89 -29.17
N PHE A 18 12.95 11.82 -29.48
CA PHE A 18 13.06 10.64 -28.61
C PHE A 18 13.73 10.95 -27.27
N CYS A 19 14.75 11.82 -27.25
CA CYS A 19 15.39 12.26 -26.01
C CYS A 19 14.46 13.12 -25.14
N VAL A 20 13.63 13.98 -25.74
CA VAL A 20 12.64 14.77 -25.01
C VAL A 20 11.50 13.88 -24.49
N ILE A 21 11.05 12.89 -25.26
CA ILE A 21 10.07 11.91 -24.77
C ILE A 21 10.66 11.09 -23.61
N ALA A 22 11.91 10.67 -23.70
CA ALA A 22 12.59 9.94 -22.63
C ALA A 22 12.81 10.80 -21.37
N LEU A 23 12.97 12.13 -21.50
CA LEU A 23 13.06 13.05 -20.37
C LEU A 23 11.70 13.37 -19.72
N VAL A 24 10.61 13.31 -20.49
CA VAL A 24 9.25 13.68 -20.02
C VAL A 24 8.45 12.46 -19.55
N THR A 25 8.86 11.24 -19.92
CA THR A 25 8.39 10.06 -19.21
C THR A 25 8.99 10.08 -17.82
N PRO A 26 8.21 10.27 -16.73
CA PRO A 26 8.70 9.91 -15.42
C PRO A 26 9.18 8.47 -15.56
N SER A 27 10.44 8.23 -15.17
CA SER A 27 10.98 6.88 -15.14
C SER A 27 9.87 5.97 -14.64
N MET A 28 9.55 4.92 -15.39
CA MET A 28 8.73 3.82 -14.88
C MET A 28 9.62 3.14 -13.85
N GLY A 29 9.79 3.85 -12.73
CA GLY A 29 10.67 3.57 -11.63
C GLY A 29 10.13 2.37 -10.89
N ALA A 30 11.06 1.69 -10.23
CA ALA A 30 10.87 0.64 -9.24
C ALA A 30 9.43 0.11 -9.07
N ALA A 31 9.26 -1.21 -9.27
CA ALA A 31 8.02 -1.92 -8.99
C ALA A 31 7.40 -1.42 -7.66
N ALA A 32 6.14 -1.00 -7.71
CA ALA A 32 5.46 -0.41 -6.56
C ALA A 32 5.47 -1.39 -5.37
N ILE A 33 5.85 -0.88 -4.20
CA ILE A 33 5.94 -1.66 -2.95
C ILE A 33 4.53 -1.99 -2.49
N THR A 34 4.22 -3.24 -2.17
CA THR A 34 2.89 -3.59 -1.64
C THR A 34 2.65 -2.88 -0.30
N LEU A 35 1.49 -2.25 -0.12
CA LEU A 35 1.10 -1.62 1.14
C LEU A 35 0.52 -2.67 2.10
N ASP A 36 1.38 -3.25 2.92
CA ASP A 36 1.08 -4.22 3.98
C ASP A 36 1.59 -3.73 5.36
N LYS A 37 1.44 -4.55 6.40
CA LYS A 37 1.89 -4.17 7.75
C LYS A 37 3.40 -3.89 7.78
N VAL A 38 4.22 -4.75 7.19
CA VAL A 38 5.69 -4.62 7.23
C VAL A 38 6.15 -3.36 6.51
N SER A 39 5.69 -3.14 5.28
CA SER A 39 6.03 -1.95 4.50
C SER A 39 5.58 -0.65 5.18
N VAL A 40 4.39 -0.61 5.80
CA VAL A 40 3.94 0.56 6.58
C VAL A 40 4.82 0.78 7.79
N PHE A 41 5.20 -0.27 8.51
CA PHE A 41 6.11 -0.16 9.64
C PHE A 41 7.48 0.39 9.22
N CYS A 42 8.09 -0.20 8.18
CA CYS A 42 9.36 0.23 7.63
C CYS A 42 9.30 1.67 7.09
N ALA A 43 8.24 2.01 6.35
CA ALA A 43 8.04 3.35 5.82
C ALA A 43 7.94 4.40 6.95
N TYR A 44 7.35 4.06 8.10
CA TYR A 44 7.25 4.99 9.22
C TYR A 44 8.64 5.39 9.71
N TYR A 45 9.49 4.40 10.05
CA TYR A 45 10.83 4.68 10.56
C TYR A 45 11.72 5.33 9.50
N LYS A 46 11.59 4.92 8.24
CA LYS A 46 12.39 5.49 7.15
C LYS A 46 12.09 6.96 6.93
N LEU A 47 10.81 7.35 6.97
CA LEU A 47 10.37 8.72 6.68
C LEU A 47 10.38 9.63 7.91
N SER A 48 10.21 9.10 9.12
CA SER A 48 10.30 9.88 10.36
C SER A 48 11.74 10.15 10.79
N GLY A 49 12.66 9.24 10.46
CA GLY A 49 14.02 9.23 11.01
C GLY A 49 14.10 8.73 12.46
N ASP A 50 12.99 8.23 13.02
CA ASP A 50 12.96 7.65 14.37
C ASP A 50 13.76 6.34 14.43
N PHE A 51 14.19 5.96 15.63
CA PHE A 51 14.79 4.66 15.88
C PHE A 51 13.73 3.62 16.25
N MET A 52 13.87 2.45 15.66
CA MET A 52 13.06 1.28 15.99
C MET A 52 13.55 0.65 17.29
N ASN A 53 12.72 0.68 18.34
CA ASN A 53 12.99 0.00 19.60
C ASN A 53 12.48 -1.45 19.58
N ASP A 54 12.87 -2.24 20.58
CA ASP A 54 12.48 -3.66 20.66
C ASP A 54 10.96 -3.83 20.80
N GLN A 55 10.29 -3.02 21.61
CA GLN A 55 8.84 -3.09 21.80
C GLN A 55 8.06 -2.93 20.48
N ASP A 56 8.51 -2.02 19.62
CA ASP A 56 7.88 -1.79 18.32
C ASP A 56 8.03 -3.01 17.38
N VAL A 57 9.18 -3.70 17.44
CA VAL A 57 9.42 -4.94 16.70
C VAL A 57 8.55 -6.07 17.25
N GLU A 58 8.43 -6.17 18.57
CA GLU A 58 7.57 -7.14 19.24
C GLU A 58 6.10 -6.94 18.85
N ASP A 59 5.59 -5.72 18.92
CA ASP A 59 4.22 -5.36 18.55
C ASP A 59 3.93 -5.73 17.09
N LEU A 60 4.88 -5.45 16.18
CA LEU A 60 4.76 -5.85 14.77
C LEU A 60 4.68 -7.38 14.64
N CYS A 61 5.57 -8.12 15.30
CA CYS A 61 5.57 -9.58 15.25
C CYS A 61 4.26 -10.17 15.76
N VAL A 62 3.70 -9.62 16.85
CA VAL A 62 2.37 -9.99 17.34
C VAL A 62 1.30 -9.71 16.29
N ALA A 63 1.31 -8.52 15.68
CA ALA A 63 0.34 -8.14 14.65
C ALA A 63 0.43 -8.99 13.37
N LEU A 64 1.60 -9.58 13.10
CA LEU A 64 1.83 -10.52 12.00
C LEU A 64 1.46 -11.97 12.35
N GLY A 65 1.02 -12.24 13.58
CA GLY A 65 0.73 -13.60 14.05
C GLY A 65 2.00 -14.46 14.20
N LYS A 66 3.16 -13.82 14.38
CA LYS A 66 4.47 -14.48 14.57
C LYS A 66 5.07 -14.17 15.95
N PRO A 67 4.35 -14.35 17.07
CA PRO A 67 4.96 -14.24 18.39
C PRO A 67 6.01 -15.36 18.53
N THR A 68 7.28 -15.01 18.73
CA THR A 68 8.36 -16.00 18.91
C THR A 68 8.53 -16.27 20.39
N PHE A 69 7.88 -17.27 20.96
CA PHE A 69 7.99 -17.58 22.40
C PHE A 69 9.43 -17.94 22.79
N SER A 70 9.95 -17.38 23.89
CA SER A 70 11.14 -17.96 24.52
C SER A 70 10.76 -19.33 25.08
N HIS A 71 11.61 -20.33 24.88
CA HIS A 71 11.39 -21.70 25.39
C HIS A 71 11.38 -21.79 26.92
N TYR A 72 11.76 -20.73 27.64
CA TYR A 72 12.04 -20.81 29.08
C TYR A 72 11.06 -20.04 29.96
N LYS A 73 10.30 -19.05 29.45
CA LYS A 73 9.27 -18.34 30.23
C LYS A 73 8.09 -17.88 29.38
N PRO A 74 6.84 -18.22 29.73
CA PRO A 74 5.63 -17.68 29.08
C PRO A 74 5.51 -16.15 29.14
N SER A 75 6.22 -15.50 30.08
CA SER A 75 6.27 -14.03 30.21
C SER A 75 7.26 -13.37 29.25
N GLU A 76 8.15 -14.14 28.62
CA GLU A 76 9.12 -13.67 27.62
C GLU A 76 8.70 -14.25 26.26
N LEU A 77 7.66 -13.65 25.68
CA LEU A 77 7.49 -13.66 24.22
C LEU A 77 8.78 -13.02 23.69
N PHE A 78 9.49 -13.52 22.70
CA PHE A 78 10.72 -12.95 22.12
C PHE A 78 12.03 -13.19 22.89
N THR A 79 13.00 -13.77 22.18
CA THR A 79 14.42 -13.80 22.60
C THR A 79 15.15 -12.61 21.98
N LYS A 80 16.24 -12.14 22.61
CA LYS A 80 17.10 -11.08 22.04
C LYS A 80 17.59 -11.42 20.61
N ARG A 81 17.88 -12.70 20.36
CA ARG A 81 18.33 -13.17 19.04
C ARG A 81 17.26 -13.01 17.98
N THR A 82 16.03 -13.47 18.25
CA THR A 82 14.91 -13.38 17.30
C THR A 82 14.52 -11.93 16.99
N LEU A 83 14.62 -11.04 17.98
CA LEU A 83 14.40 -9.60 17.78
C LEU A 83 15.47 -8.99 16.87
N LEU A 84 16.74 -9.34 17.09
CA LEU A 84 17.84 -8.85 16.27
C LEU A 84 17.74 -9.34 14.82
N GLU A 85 17.42 -10.62 14.61
CA GLU A 85 17.19 -11.20 13.28
C GLU A 85 16.03 -10.47 12.56
N THR A 86 14.89 -10.29 13.24
CA THR A 86 13.74 -9.58 12.69
C THR A 86 14.09 -8.13 12.34
N ARG A 87 14.78 -7.43 13.25
CA ARG A 87 15.22 -6.05 13.03
C ARG A 87 16.10 -5.92 11.79
N ASN A 88 17.04 -6.84 11.59
CA ASN A 88 17.91 -6.81 10.40
C ASN A 88 17.09 -6.93 9.11
N THR A 89 16.14 -7.86 9.03
CA THR A 89 15.23 -7.98 7.88
C THR A 89 14.40 -6.71 7.66
N LEU A 90 13.95 -6.06 8.74
CA LEU A 90 13.22 -4.79 8.64
C LEU A 90 14.11 -3.66 8.11
N LEU A 91 15.37 -3.59 8.55
CA LEU A 91 16.35 -2.61 8.04
C LEU A 91 16.63 -2.82 6.55
N GLU A 92 16.84 -4.05 6.10
CA GLU A 92 16.98 -4.38 4.67
C GLU A 92 15.75 -3.94 3.86
N THR A 93 14.56 -4.17 4.40
CA THR A 93 13.31 -3.73 3.76
C THR A 93 13.20 -2.19 3.71
N MET A 94 13.68 -1.50 4.74
CA MET A 94 13.69 -0.03 4.80
C MET A 94 14.63 0.60 3.75
N GLU A 95 15.69 -0.09 3.33
CA GLU A 95 16.59 0.40 2.28
C GLU A 95 15.90 0.52 0.91
N LEU A 96 14.84 -0.27 0.69
CA LEU A 96 14.04 -0.22 -0.54
C LEU A 96 13.07 0.97 -0.57
N ILE A 97 12.94 1.71 0.53
CA ILE A 97 11.97 2.80 0.69
C ILE A 97 12.70 4.14 0.65
N ASP A 98 12.19 5.05 -0.16
CA ASP A 98 12.61 6.45 -0.23
C ASP A 98 11.39 7.38 -0.32
N GLU A 99 11.64 8.70 -0.38
CA GLU A 99 10.60 9.72 -0.47
C GLU A 99 9.80 9.67 -1.79
N THR A 100 10.35 9.04 -2.83
CA THR A 100 9.72 8.92 -4.15
C THR A 100 8.93 7.64 -4.34
N SER A 101 9.08 6.71 -3.39
CA SER A 101 8.53 5.37 -3.42
C SER A 101 7.01 5.38 -3.52
N THR A 102 6.50 4.50 -4.36
CA THR A 102 5.06 4.34 -4.58
C THR A 102 4.61 3.02 -3.99
N PHE A 103 3.57 3.08 -3.17
CA PHE A 103 2.98 1.93 -2.49
C PHE A 103 1.70 1.50 -3.20
N LYS A 104 1.51 0.20 -3.43
CA LYS A 104 0.32 -0.37 -4.03
C LYS A 104 -0.55 -1.00 -2.95
N TRP A 105 -1.71 -0.41 -2.70
CA TRP A 105 -2.74 -0.95 -1.83
C TRP A 105 -3.84 -1.62 -2.66
N ASN A 106 -4.05 -2.91 -2.44
CA ASN A 106 -5.12 -3.67 -3.07
C ASN A 106 -6.24 -3.90 -2.06
N THR A 107 -7.48 -3.64 -2.47
CA THR A 107 -8.67 -3.96 -1.69
C THR A 107 -9.77 -4.46 -2.62
N THR A 108 -10.69 -5.25 -2.09
CA THR A 108 -11.86 -5.72 -2.84
C THR A 108 -13.08 -4.93 -2.41
N TYR A 109 -13.96 -4.65 -3.36
CA TYR A 109 -15.21 -3.98 -3.12
C TYR A 109 -16.35 -4.76 -3.78
N THR A 110 -17.36 -5.10 -3.00
CA THR A 110 -18.57 -5.75 -3.51
C THR A 110 -19.54 -4.68 -3.94
N PHE A 111 -19.67 -4.48 -5.25
CA PHE A 111 -20.70 -3.63 -5.82
C PHE A 111 -22.05 -4.33 -5.74
N THR A 112 -23.10 -3.66 -5.25
CA THR A 112 -24.45 -4.23 -5.07
C THR A 112 -25.51 -3.65 -6.01
N GLY A 113 -25.10 -2.93 -7.06
CA GLY A 113 -25.98 -2.34 -8.07
C GLY A 113 -25.97 -0.81 -8.13
N ARG A 114 -26.67 -0.24 -9.13
CA ARG A 114 -26.56 1.16 -9.60
C ARG A 114 -26.88 2.30 -8.61
N ARG A 115 -27.21 2.03 -7.34
CA ARG A 115 -27.63 3.08 -6.38
C ARG A 115 -26.68 3.33 -5.21
N GLN A 116 -25.59 2.58 -5.08
CA GLN A 116 -24.61 2.84 -4.02
C GLN A 116 -23.42 3.65 -4.54
N LYS A 117 -23.18 4.80 -3.90
CA LYS A 117 -21.89 5.48 -4.03
C LYS A 117 -20.84 4.58 -3.35
N PRO A 118 -19.77 4.19 -4.05
CA PRO A 118 -18.74 3.37 -3.44
C PRO A 118 -18.09 4.16 -2.30
N HIS A 119 -18.02 3.51 -1.14
CA HIS A 119 -17.39 4.06 0.04
C HIS A 119 -16.53 2.97 0.67
N LEU A 120 -15.24 3.25 0.82
CA LEU A 120 -14.29 2.37 1.48
C LEU A 120 -14.13 2.80 2.94
N ASP A 121 -14.14 1.85 3.85
CA ASP A 121 -13.83 2.05 5.26
C ASP A 121 -12.31 2.09 5.44
N TYR A 122 -11.70 3.23 5.10
CA TYR A 122 -10.26 3.39 5.08
C TYR A 122 -9.60 3.08 6.42
N ASP A 123 -10.23 3.45 7.54
CA ASP A 123 -9.64 3.29 8.86
C ASP A 123 -9.54 1.82 9.29
N ASN A 124 -10.47 0.97 8.85
CA ASN A 124 -10.47 -0.45 9.19
C ASN A 124 -9.73 -1.33 8.17
N ILE A 125 -9.59 -0.88 6.91
CA ILE A 125 -9.02 -1.71 5.83
C ILE A 125 -7.52 -1.43 5.60
N LEU A 126 -7.04 -0.22 5.92
CA LEU A 126 -5.62 0.11 5.78
C LEU A 126 -4.75 -0.65 6.78
N PRO A 127 -3.46 -0.94 6.48
CA PRO A 127 -2.62 -1.68 7.40
C PRO A 127 -2.29 -0.91 8.69
N HIS A 128 -2.49 -1.59 9.82
CA HIS A 128 -2.04 -1.19 11.15
C HIS A 128 -0.98 -2.19 11.65
N PRO A 129 0.33 -1.93 11.42
CA PRO A 129 1.39 -2.81 11.89
C PRO A 129 1.49 -2.94 13.40
N THR A 130 1.15 -1.90 14.15
CA THR A 130 1.08 -1.94 15.61
C THR A 130 -0.17 -1.18 16.07
N PRO A 131 -0.56 -1.26 17.36
CA PRO A 131 -1.64 -0.43 17.88
C PRO A 131 -1.39 1.08 17.70
N PHE A 132 -0.12 1.48 17.57
CA PHE A 132 0.33 2.86 17.57
C PHE A 132 0.75 3.36 16.19
N ILE A 133 1.20 2.49 15.29
CA ILE A 133 1.65 2.83 13.93
C ILE A 133 0.60 2.39 12.91
N ALA A 134 0.14 3.29 12.03
CA ALA A 134 -0.72 2.91 10.91
C ALA A 134 -0.62 3.78 9.66
N ALA A 135 -1.07 3.22 8.55
CA ALA A 135 -1.31 3.98 7.33
C ALA A 135 -2.61 4.77 7.43
N LYS A 136 -2.61 5.97 6.84
CA LYS A 136 -3.80 6.81 6.68
C LYS A 136 -3.80 7.41 5.30
N ILE A 137 -4.97 7.51 4.67
CA ILE A 137 -5.12 8.31 3.45
C ILE A 137 -5.65 9.69 3.85
N SER A 138 -5.04 10.75 3.31
CA SER A 138 -5.50 12.14 3.51
C SER A 138 -6.98 12.30 3.18
N LEU A 139 -7.72 13.18 3.87
CA LEU A 139 -9.16 13.38 3.62
C LEU A 139 -9.44 13.72 2.14
N LYS A 140 -8.63 14.63 1.57
CA LYS A 140 -8.66 14.96 0.14
C LYS A 140 -8.42 13.72 -0.74
N GLY A 141 -7.47 12.86 -0.36
CA GLY A 141 -7.18 11.61 -1.05
C GLY A 141 -8.34 10.61 -0.98
N GLN A 142 -9.02 10.50 0.16
CA GLN A 142 -10.21 9.63 0.30
C GLN A 142 -11.34 10.11 -0.62
N THR A 143 -11.59 11.43 -0.68
CA THR A 143 -12.57 12.00 -1.60
C THR A 143 -12.19 11.75 -3.07
N ASP A 144 -10.91 11.90 -3.43
CA ASP A 144 -10.41 11.62 -4.78
C ASP A 144 -10.60 10.14 -5.15
N ILE A 145 -10.27 9.23 -4.24
CA ILE A 145 -10.46 7.78 -4.45
C ILE A 145 -11.94 7.45 -4.67
N ASN A 146 -12.83 7.90 -3.78
CA ASN A 146 -14.26 7.61 -3.91
C ASN A 146 -14.84 8.17 -5.21
N THR A 147 -14.40 9.37 -5.63
CA THR A 147 -14.87 10.01 -6.87
C THR A 147 -14.43 9.24 -8.10
N ARG A 148 -13.14 8.90 -8.20
CA ARG A 148 -12.60 8.14 -9.33
C ARG A 148 -13.13 6.71 -9.36
N LEU A 149 -13.36 6.11 -8.21
CA LEU A 149 -13.97 4.79 -8.10
C LEU A 149 -15.42 4.80 -8.60
N ALA A 150 -16.20 5.82 -8.24
CA ALA A 150 -17.56 5.99 -8.78
C ALA A 150 -17.53 6.12 -10.31
N GLN A 151 -16.66 6.97 -10.85
CA GLN A 151 -16.49 7.13 -12.30
C GLN A 151 -16.08 5.83 -13.00
N ALA A 152 -15.16 5.06 -12.40
CA ALA A 152 -14.72 3.78 -12.96
C ALA A 152 -15.86 2.73 -12.96
N ILE A 153 -16.63 2.65 -11.87
CA ILE A 153 -17.77 1.74 -11.76
C ILE A 153 -18.88 2.12 -12.75
N ASP A 154 -19.19 3.41 -12.89
CA ASP A 154 -20.17 3.90 -13.86
C ASP A 154 -19.76 3.55 -15.30
N ALA A 155 -18.46 3.70 -15.63
CA ALA A 155 -17.92 3.33 -16.93
C ALA A 155 -17.96 1.81 -17.20
N LEU A 156 -17.85 0.98 -16.16
CA LEU A 156 -17.95 -0.49 -16.27
C LEU A 156 -19.40 -0.97 -16.43
N GLN A 157 -20.40 -0.09 -16.32
CA GLN A 157 -21.83 -0.39 -16.49
C GLN A 157 -22.31 -1.63 -15.71
N LEU A 158 -21.81 -1.81 -14.49
CA LEU A 158 -22.13 -3.00 -13.69
C LEU A 158 -23.64 -3.07 -13.38
N GLU A 159 -24.29 -4.15 -13.80
CA GLU A 159 -25.74 -4.34 -13.63
C GLU A 159 -26.10 -5.28 -12.48
N LYS A 160 -25.16 -6.13 -12.07
CA LYS A 160 -25.35 -7.15 -11.03
C LYS A 160 -24.36 -6.94 -9.90
N SER A 161 -24.57 -7.68 -8.81
CA SER A 161 -23.60 -7.72 -7.73
C SER A 161 -22.27 -8.28 -8.26
N THR A 162 -21.20 -7.49 -8.20
CA THR A 162 -19.90 -7.85 -8.77
C THR A 162 -18.80 -7.47 -7.78
N ILE A 163 -17.85 -8.37 -7.59
CA ILE A 163 -16.65 -8.07 -6.81
C ILE A 163 -15.64 -7.43 -7.74
N VAL A 164 -15.16 -6.25 -7.36
CA VAL A 164 -14.10 -5.54 -8.07
C VAL A 164 -12.87 -5.47 -7.19
N THR A 165 -11.71 -5.69 -7.79
CA THR A 165 -10.42 -5.44 -7.15
C THR A 165 -9.99 -4.02 -7.48
N ILE A 166 -9.74 -3.23 -6.43
CA ILE A 166 -9.30 -1.85 -6.52
C ILE A 166 -7.81 -1.84 -6.13
N SER A 167 -6.96 -1.40 -7.04
CA SER A 167 -5.54 -1.14 -6.81
C SER A 167 -5.32 0.37 -6.73
N VAL A 168 -4.99 0.87 -5.54
CA VAL A 168 -4.64 2.28 -5.31
C VAL A 168 -3.12 2.38 -5.17
N TYR A 169 -2.50 3.20 -6.00
CA TYR A 169 -1.10 3.58 -5.89
C TYR A 169 -1.01 4.86 -5.07
N LEU A 170 -0.20 4.82 -4.04
CA LEU A 170 -0.12 5.79 -2.97
C LEU A 170 1.31 6.31 -2.85
N LYS A 171 1.48 7.62 -2.68
CA LYS A 171 2.76 8.20 -2.27
C LYS A 171 2.68 8.69 -0.82
N PRO A 172 3.71 8.48 0.00
CA PRO A 172 3.78 9.11 1.30
C PRO A 172 3.86 10.63 1.13
N GLN A 173 3.13 11.38 1.94
CA GLN A 173 3.20 12.85 1.96
C GLN A 173 3.94 13.36 3.18
N HIS A 174 3.60 12.84 4.35
CA HIS A 174 4.23 13.21 5.62
C HIS A 174 3.96 12.14 6.68
N VAL A 175 4.79 12.17 7.72
CA VAL A 175 4.56 11.42 8.96
C VAL A 175 3.89 12.36 9.96
N TYR A 176 2.87 11.84 10.63
CA TYR A 176 2.14 12.50 11.69
C TYR A 176 2.38 11.74 13.00
N ASN A 177 2.91 12.43 14.00
CA ASN A 177 3.10 11.89 15.34
C ASN A 177 2.38 12.80 16.34
N ARG A 178 1.42 12.24 17.07
CA ARG A 178 0.73 12.94 18.16
C ARG A 178 0.60 12.03 19.37
N PHE A 179 0.43 12.61 20.54
CA PHE A 179 -0.03 11.88 21.71
C PHE A 179 -1.54 12.08 21.87
N GLU A 180 -2.26 10.99 22.10
CA GLU A 180 -3.69 11.03 22.44
C GLU A 180 -3.85 10.68 23.91
N GLU A 181 -4.46 11.59 24.66
CA GLU A 181 -4.78 11.36 26.07
C GLU A 181 -6.03 10.49 26.16
N ARG A 182 -5.92 9.39 26.92
CA ARG A 182 -7.05 8.53 27.25
C ARG A 182 -7.14 8.37 28.75
N ASN A 183 -8.35 8.49 29.27
CA ASN A 183 -8.62 8.18 30.66
C ASN A 183 -8.79 6.66 30.81
N ILE A 184 -7.84 6.02 31.51
CA ILE A 184 -7.89 4.59 31.82
C ILE A 184 -8.01 4.47 33.34
N GLY A 185 -9.23 4.13 33.78
CA GLY A 185 -9.57 4.03 35.19
C GLY A 185 -9.62 5.39 35.89
N ARG A 186 -8.51 5.80 36.54
CA ARG A 186 -8.36 7.10 37.24
C ARG A 186 -7.12 7.87 36.80
N HIS A 187 -6.40 7.39 35.79
CA HIS A 187 -5.19 8.01 35.30
C HIS A 187 -5.38 8.43 33.84
N ASN A 188 -4.83 9.60 33.51
CA ASN A 188 -4.70 10.02 32.13
C ASN A 188 -3.40 9.43 31.58
N VAL A 189 -3.54 8.64 30.52
CA VAL A 189 -2.43 7.96 29.85
C VAL A 189 -2.32 8.49 28.44
N PHE A 190 -1.10 8.84 28.04
CA PHE A 190 -0.82 9.36 26.71
C PHE A 190 -0.35 8.24 25.79
N PHE A 191 -1.13 7.98 24.74
CA PHE A 191 -0.78 6.97 23.74
C PHE A 191 -0.18 7.63 22.50
N PRO A 192 0.95 7.14 21.99
CA PRO A 192 1.50 7.64 20.75
C PRO A 192 0.63 7.19 19.57
N HIS A 193 0.22 8.13 18.74
CA HIS A 193 -0.43 7.90 17.45
C HIS A 193 0.53 8.32 16.35
N ARG A 194 1.18 7.31 15.78
CA ARG A 194 2.15 7.39 14.71
C ARG A 194 1.46 7.01 13.41
N ARG A 195 1.34 7.93 12.47
CA ARG A 195 0.61 7.74 11.21
C ARG A 195 1.42 8.19 10.02
N ILE A 196 1.42 7.41 8.96
CA ILE A 196 1.93 7.85 7.66
C ILE A 196 0.72 8.29 6.85
N VAL A 197 0.73 9.53 6.40
CA VAL A 197 -0.33 10.07 5.55
C VAL A 197 0.05 9.88 4.10
N PHE A 198 -0.74 9.10 3.39
CA PHE A 198 -0.61 8.81 1.98
C PHE A 198 -1.58 9.63 1.13
N HIS A 199 -1.18 9.85 -0.12
CA HIS A 199 -2.03 10.44 -1.15
C HIS A 199 -2.09 9.56 -2.38
N PRO A 200 -3.30 9.34 -2.96
CA PRO A 200 -3.45 8.57 -4.18
C PRO A 200 -2.79 9.29 -5.36
N VAL A 201 -2.04 8.55 -6.15
CA VAL A 201 -1.47 9.02 -7.42
C VAL A 201 -2.11 8.33 -8.63
N LYS A 202 -2.55 7.08 -8.47
CA LYS A 202 -3.21 6.29 -9.51
C LYS A 202 -4.18 5.31 -8.89
N ILE A 203 -5.28 5.06 -9.57
CA ILE A 203 -6.29 4.06 -9.19
C ILE A 203 -6.56 3.20 -10.41
N ALA A 204 -6.56 1.88 -10.21
CA ALA A 204 -6.98 0.91 -11.19
C ALA A 204 -8.07 0.04 -10.59
N VAL A 205 -9.12 -0.21 -11.38
CA VAL A 205 -10.22 -1.10 -11.01
C VAL A 205 -10.23 -2.24 -12.00
N THR A 206 -10.17 -3.47 -11.49
CA THR A 206 -10.23 -4.69 -12.30
C THR A 206 -11.39 -5.54 -11.83
N LEU A 207 -12.16 -6.06 -12.78
CA LEU A 207 -13.22 -7.01 -12.48
C LEU A 207 -12.58 -8.33 -12.07
N GLU A 208 -13.04 -8.89 -10.96
CA GLU A 208 -12.70 -10.26 -10.62
C GLU A 208 -13.64 -11.15 -11.46
N ASP A 209 -13.12 -11.70 -12.56
CA ASP A 209 -13.87 -12.70 -13.31
C ASP A 209 -14.13 -13.86 -12.35
N ASN A 210 -15.41 -14.12 -12.07
CA ASN A 210 -15.84 -15.39 -11.50
C ASN A 210 -15.47 -16.48 -12.52
N ILE A 211 -14.22 -16.95 -12.48
CA ILE A 211 -13.83 -18.21 -13.07
C ILE A 211 -14.66 -19.23 -12.29
N ARG A 212 -15.79 -19.59 -12.90
CA ARG A 212 -16.63 -20.71 -12.51
C ARG A 212 -15.67 -21.85 -12.17
N LYS A 213 -15.63 -22.24 -10.90
CA LYS A 213 -15.29 -23.62 -10.56
C LYS A 213 -16.33 -24.47 -11.29
N LEU A 214 -16.04 -24.85 -12.53
CA LEU A 214 -16.70 -25.99 -13.14
C LEU A 214 -16.43 -27.16 -12.18
N PRO A 215 -17.46 -27.83 -11.65
CA PRO A 215 -17.21 -29.11 -11.01
C PRO A 215 -16.51 -29.99 -12.05
N PRO A 216 -15.56 -30.85 -11.64
CA PRO A 216 -15.03 -31.86 -12.55
C PRO A 216 -16.23 -32.59 -13.14
N SER A 217 -16.29 -32.67 -14.47
CA SER A 217 -17.26 -33.51 -15.14
C SER A 217 -17.00 -34.94 -14.69
N ASP A 218 -17.86 -35.44 -13.80
CA ASP A 218 -18.05 -36.87 -13.60
C ASP A 218 -18.54 -37.44 -14.94
N ASN A 219 -17.58 -37.82 -15.79
CA ASN A 219 -17.84 -38.79 -16.83
C ASN A 219 -17.90 -40.15 -16.15
N THR A 220 -19.11 -40.53 -15.74
CA THR A 220 -19.47 -41.94 -15.63
C THR A 220 -19.79 -42.46 -17.03
N GLN A 221 -19.50 -43.75 -17.24
CA GLN A 221 -19.74 -44.62 -18.44
C GLN A 221 -18.51 -44.69 -19.36
N GLN A 222 -17.83 -45.83 -19.55
CA GLN A 222 -18.16 -47.25 -19.39
C GLN A 222 -16.94 -48.05 -18.89
#